data_AF-A0A9W7D964-F1
#
_entry.id   AF-A0A9W7D964-F1
#
_cell.length_a   1.000
_cell.length_b   1.000
_cell.length_c   1.000
_cell.angle_alpha   90.00
_cell.angle_beta   90.00
_cell.angle_gamma   90.00
#
_symmetry.space_group_name_H-M   'P 1'
#
loop_
_entity.id
_entity.type
_entity.pdbx_description
1 polymer ?
#
loop_
_entity_poly.entity_id
_entity_poly.type
_entity_poly.pdbx_seq_one_letter_code
_entity_poly.pdbx_strand_id
1 'polypeptide(L)'
;MVSTENYKLFTPVKLGDNLELKNRIVFGPLSRGRANADRVPSENNEIYYEQRAGAGLIISEGTAVSEQGYGWYHAAASNGYLIDQFLQSATNKRTDKPHLRVPLLQTTTIPDTAEGVVRSGAADLVGFGRLYITNPDLAERFQNDWPVEPTAGHEVYYNSALGGKFYNDYATYQANNKLEG
;
A
#
# COMPACT_ATOMS: atom_id res chain seq x y z
N MET A 1 11.30 10.90 20.10
CA MET A 1 10.52 10.64 18.87
C MET A 1 9.60 11.83 18.65
N VAL A 2 9.43 12.26 17.40
CA VAL A 2 8.44 13.30 17.07
C VAL A 2 7.07 12.63 17.07
N SER A 3 6.10 13.19 17.81
CA SER A 3 4.73 12.65 17.83
C SER A 3 4.11 12.70 16.43
N THR A 4 3.50 11.58 16.01
CA THR A 4 2.80 11.43 14.72
C THR A 4 1.40 12.02 14.72
N GLU A 5 0.88 12.47 15.88
CA GLU A 5 -0.49 12.95 16.07
C GLU A 5 -0.92 14.08 15.12
N ASN A 6 0.04 14.90 14.66
CA ASN A 6 -0.21 16.05 13.80
C ASN A 6 0.14 15.80 12.33
N TYR A 7 0.38 14.55 11.94
CA TYR A 7 0.79 14.24 10.57
C TYR A 7 -0.40 14.41 9.62
N LYS A 8 -0.20 15.20 8.57
CA LYS A 8 -1.15 15.35 7.48
C LYS A 8 -1.42 14.00 6.80
N LEU A 9 -0.46 13.08 6.82
CA LEU A 9 -0.57 11.71 6.32
C LEU A 9 -1.81 10.96 6.83
N PHE A 10 -2.23 11.19 8.09
CA PHE A 10 -3.37 10.52 8.71
C PHE A 10 -4.68 11.31 8.63
N THR A 11 -4.68 12.44 7.90
CA THR A 11 -5.88 13.28 7.74
C THR A 11 -6.68 12.90 6.50
N PRO A 12 -8.01 13.07 6.51
CA PRO A 12 -8.82 12.85 5.33
C PRO A 12 -8.42 13.68 4.12
N VAL A 13 -8.70 13.16 2.92
CA VAL A 13 -8.49 13.88 1.66
C VAL A 13 -9.53 13.50 0.62
N LYS A 14 -10.06 14.48 -0.09
CA LYS A 14 -10.98 14.23 -1.21
C LYS A 14 -10.20 13.73 -2.43
N LEU A 15 -10.68 12.67 -3.05
CA LEU A 15 -10.23 12.16 -4.35
C LEU A 15 -11.32 12.41 -5.39
N GLY A 16 -11.26 13.56 -6.06
CA GLY A 16 -12.37 14.06 -6.88
C GLY A 16 -13.53 14.57 -6.02
N ASP A 17 -14.73 14.67 -6.60
CA ASP A 17 -15.86 15.34 -5.95
C ASP A 17 -16.63 14.45 -4.96
N ASN A 18 -16.65 13.14 -5.20
CA ASN A 18 -17.59 12.20 -4.55
C ASN A 18 -16.91 11.15 -3.66
N LEU A 19 -15.60 11.22 -3.49
CA LEU A 19 -14.85 10.24 -2.70
C LEU A 19 -13.95 10.97 -1.71
N GLU A 20 -14.13 10.68 -0.42
CA GLU A 20 -13.24 11.12 0.64
C GLU A 20 -12.50 9.92 1.22
N LEU A 21 -11.18 9.96 1.18
CA LEU A 21 -10.32 8.96 1.75
C LEU A 21 -10.08 9.32 3.23
N LYS A 22 -10.12 8.31 4.11
CA LYS A 22 -9.90 8.50 5.56
C LYS A 22 -8.49 8.95 5.94
N ASN A 23 -7.50 8.63 5.09
CA ASN A 23 -6.10 9.02 5.26
C ASN A 23 -5.41 9.06 3.88
N ARG A 24 -4.15 9.47 3.86
CA ARG A 24 -3.36 9.65 2.63
C ARG A 24 -2.47 8.44 2.29
N ILE A 25 -2.72 7.32 2.94
CA ILE A 25 -1.95 6.07 2.78
C ILE A 25 -2.64 5.21 1.75
N VAL A 26 -1.89 4.79 0.73
CA VAL A 26 -2.40 3.93 -0.34
C VAL A 26 -1.74 2.56 -0.21
N PHE A 27 -2.52 1.48 -0.19
CA PHE A 27 -1.98 0.16 -0.49
C PHE A 27 -1.88 0.05 -2.01
N GLY A 28 -0.65 0.15 -2.53
CA GLY A 28 -0.37 0.20 -3.96
C GLY A 28 -0.51 -1.16 -4.66
N PRO A 29 -0.62 -1.17 -6.00
CA PRO A 29 -0.79 -2.41 -6.76
C PRO A 29 0.43 -3.31 -6.53
N LEU A 30 0.17 -4.53 -6.07
CA LEU A 30 1.21 -5.50 -5.74
C LEU A 30 0.75 -6.87 -6.23
N SER A 31 1.20 -7.28 -7.42
CA SER A 31 0.92 -8.63 -7.94
C SER A 31 1.43 -9.69 -6.98
N ARG A 32 0.62 -10.71 -6.68
CA ARG A 32 1.02 -11.76 -5.74
C ARG A 32 1.10 -13.14 -6.37
N GLY A 33 0.48 -13.32 -7.54
CA GLY A 33 0.46 -14.61 -8.25
C GLY A 33 -0.28 -15.66 -7.44
N ARG A 34 -1.44 -15.30 -6.88
CA ARG A 34 -2.27 -16.16 -6.00
C ARG A 34 -3.69 -16.39 -6.49
N ALA A 35 -4.02 -15.91 -7.69
CA ALA A 35 -5.26 -16.31 -8.35
C ALA A 35 -5.25 -17.83 -8.59
N ASN A 36 -6.46 -18.41 -8.65
CA ASN A 36 -6.68 -19.81 -8.97
C ASN A 36 -6.20 -20.13 -10.40
N ALA A 37 -6.19 -21.42 -10.79
CA ALA A 37 -5.74 -21.84 -12.12
C ALA A 37 -6.59 -21.27 -13.27
N ASP A 38 -7.85 -20.98 -13.00
CA ASP A 38 -8.80 -20.27 -13.86
C ASP A 38 -8.63 -18.74 -13.83
N ARG A 39 -7.65 -18.25 -13.05
CA ARG A 39 -7.29 -16.83 -12.88
C ARG A 39 -8.39 -16.00 -12.19
N VAL A 40 -9.28 -16.68 -11.49
CA VAL A 40 -10.29 -16.05 -10.63
C VAL A 40 -9.69 -15.81 -9.24
N PRO A 41 -9.91 -14.64 -8.61
CA PRO A 41 -9.54 -14.43 -7.21
C PRO A 41 -10.17 -15.49 -6.30
N SER A 42 -9.40 -15.97 -5.34
CA SER A 42 -9.84 -16.94 -4.33
C SER A 42 -10.35 -16.24 -3.07
N GLU A 43 -10.95 -16.98 -2.13
CA GLU A 43 -11.30 -16.49 -0.79
C GLU A 43 -10.09 -15.88 -0.05
N ASN A 44 -8.88 -16.40 -0.29
CA ASN A 44 -7.67 -15.82 0.29
C ASN A 44 -7.42 -14.38 -0.18
N ASN A 45 -7.82 -14.02 -1.40
CA ASN A 45 -7.70 -12.65 -1.92
C ASN A 45 -8.64 -11.70 -1.17
N GLU A 46 -9.85 -12.14 -0.84
CA GLU A 46 -10.81 -11.35 -0.06
C GLU A 46 -10.23 -11.02 1.32
N ILE A 47 -9.82 -12.04 2.07
CA ILE A 47 -9.20 -11.89 3.40
C ILE A 47 -7.95 -10.99 3.31
N TYR A 48 -7.15 -11.17 2.25
CA TYR A 48 -5.94 -10.39 2.02
C TYR A 48 -6.23 -8.89 1.89
N TYR A 49 -7.25 -8.50 1.13
CA TYR A 49 -7.62 -7.09 0.96
C TYR A 49 -8.36 -6.55 2.19
N GLU A 50 -9.22 -7.36 2.82
CA GLU A 50 -9.94 -6.99 4.05
C GLU A 50 -8.97 -6.62 5.17
N GLN A 51 -7.95 -7.45 5.41
CA GLN A 51 -6.88 -7.20 6.37
C GLN A 51 -6.18 -5.84 6.16
N ARG A 52 -6.22 -5.28 4.94
CA ARG A 52 -5.54 -4.04 4.52
C ARG A 52 -6.48 -2.86 4.33
N ALA A 53 -7.75 -3.03 4.69
CA ALA A 53 -8.79 -1.99 4.59
C ALA A 53 -8.48 -0.76 5.46
N GLY A 54 -7.45 -0.80 6.31
CA GLY A 54 -6.86 0.34 7.03
C GLY A 54 -6.34 1.47 6.13
N ALA A 55 -5.94 1.14 4.89
CA ALA A 55 -5.51 2.12 3.91
C ALA A 55 -6.63 3.11 3.53
N GLY A 56 -6.28 4.34 3.18
CA GLY A 56 -7.21 5.32 2.62
C GLY A 56 -7.68 4.93 1.23
N LEU A 57 -6.80 4.34 0.42
CA LEU A 57 -7.10 3.78 -0.90
C LEU A 57 -6.37 2.44 -1.08
N ILE A 58 -7.07 1.45 -1.62
CA ILE A 58 -6.46 0.20 -2.08
C ILE A 58 -6.50 0.20 -3.60
N ILE A 59 -5.35 -0.05 -4.21
CA ILE A 59 -5.23 -0.34 -5.64
C ILE A 59 -4.89 -1.83 -5.73
N SER A 60 -5.79 -2.61 -6.34
CA SER A 60 -5.61 -4.06 -6.46
C SER A 60 -4.34 -4.39 -7.23
N GLU A 61 -3.90 -5.64 -7.12
CA GLU A 61 -2.98 -6.19 -8.13
C GLU A 61 -3.56 -6.00 -9.54
N GLY A 62 -2.68 -5.97 -10.54
CA GLY A 62 -3.15 -5.87 -11.91
C GLY A 62 -4.16 -6.99 -12.19
N THR A 63 -5.18 -6.67 -12.98
CA THR A 63 -6.21 -7.61 -13.42
C THR A 63 -6.23 -7.60 -14.95
N ALA A 64 -6.17 -8.77 -15.58
CA ALA A 64 -6.12 -8.86 -17.03
C ALA A 64 -7.49 -8.51 -17.60
N VAL A 65 -7.53 -7.59 -18.56
CA VAL A 65 -8.79 -7.12 -19.18
C VAL A 65 -9.34 -8.11 -20.21
N SER A 66 -8.48 -8.99 -20.73
CA SER A 66 -8.82 -10.03 -21.69
C SER A 66 -7.78 -11.16 -21.63
N GLU A 67 -8.07 -12.28 -22.30
CA GLU A 67 -7.13 -13.40 -22.42
C GLU A 67 -5.81 -12.99 -23.10
N GLN A 68 -5.84 -12.05 -24.03
CA GLN A 68 -4.65 -11.50 -24.68
C GLN A 68 -3.79 -10.66 -23.73
N GLY A 69 -4.38 -10.16 -22.63
CA GLY A 69 -3.69 -9.42 -21.58
C GLY A 69 -2.92 -10.31 -20.60
N TYR A 70 -2.92 -11.63 -20.81
CA TYR A 70 -2.21 -12.59 -19.98
C TYR A 70 -0.69 -12.53 -20.20
N GLY A 71 -0.02 -11.64 -19.46
CA GLY A 71 1.43 -11.44 -19.57
C GLY A 71 2.30 -12.25 -18.60
N TRP A 72 1.74 -12.89 -17.57
CA TRP A 72 2.51 -13.64 -16.56
C TRP A 72 1.68 -14.76 -15.91
N TYR A 73 2.32 -15.82 -15.44
CA TYR A 73 1.65 -17.00 -14.87
C TYR A 73 0.89 -16.61 -13.58
N HIS A 74 -0.44 -16.72 -13.59
CA HIS A 74 -1.35 -16.30 -12.50
C HIS A 74 -1.32 -14.80 -12.13
N ALA A 75 -0.83 -13.91 -13.01
CA ALA A 75 -0.88 -12.48 -12.76
C ALA A 75 -2.19 -11.85 -13.24
N ALA A 76 -2.46 -10.68 -12.68
CA ALA A 76 -2.20 -9.53 -13.55
C ALA A 76 -1.34 -8.45 -12.89
N ALA A 77 -0.70 -7.66 -13.75
CA ALA A 77 0.60 -7.04 -13.50
C ALA A 77 0.51 -5.59 -12.99
N SER A 78 1.46 -5.19 -12.12
CA SER A 78 2.38 -4.05 -12.32
C SER A 78 3.40 -3.95 -11.16
N ASN A 79 4.67 -3.70 -11.50
CA ASN A 79 5.84 -3.56 -10.61
C ASN A 79 6.50 -2.16 -10.72
N GLY A 80 7.10 -1.65 -9.64
CA GLY A 80 8.51 -1.19 -9.59
C GLY A 80 8.87 0.32 -9.59
N TYR A 81 9.53 0.74 -8.50
CA TYR A 81 10.52 1.84 -8.26
C TYR A 81 10.17 3.30 -8.64
N LEU A 82 10.88 4.28 -8.00
CA LEU A 82 11.11 5.70 -8.41
C LEU A 82 10.88 6.80 -7.33
N ILE A 83 11.30 6.64 -6.08
CA ILE A 83 11.24 7.80 -5.13
C ILE A 83 12.17 8.95 -5.57
N ASP A 84 13.38 8.64 -6.04
CA ASP A 84 14.37 9.66 -6.46
C ASP A 84 13.98 10.42 -7.73
N GLN A 85 13.12 9.84 -8.57
CA GLN A 85 12.64 10.51 -9.78
C GLN A 85 11.40 11.36 -9.49
N PHE A 86 10.62 11.08 -8.44
CA PHE A 86 9.49 11.92 -8.00
C PHE A 86 9.93 13.18 -7.23
N LEU A 87 11.04 13.12 -6.51
CA LEU A 87 11.58 14.27 -5.76
C LEU A 87 12.29 15.30 -6.67
N GLN A 88 12.61 14.94 -7.92
CA GLN A 88 13.19 15.87 -8.89
C GLN A 88 12.09 16.78 -9.46
N SER A 89 12.24 18.09 -9.27
CA SER A 89 11.31 19.13 -9.73
C SER A 89 11.04 19.13 -11.25
N ALA A 90 11.80 18.35 -12.03
CA ALA A 90 11.70 18.24 -13.48
C ALA A 90 10.60 17.30 -13.98
N THR A 91 10.21 16.28 -13.20
CA THR A 91 9.40 15.14 -13.71
C THR A 91 7.91 15.21 -13.34
N ASN A 92 7.51 16.06 -12.40
CA ASN A 92 6.12 16.20 -11.94
C ASN A 92 5.55 17.61 -12.17
N LYS A 93 5.87 18.23 -13.31
CA LYS A 93 5.36 19.55 -13.72
C LYS A 93 4.03 19.46 -14.47
N ARG A 94 3.00 18.86 -13.86
CA ARG A 94 1.63 19.00 -14.37
C ARG A 94 1.02 20.33 -13.94
N THR A 95 0.59 21.13 -14.92
CA THR A 95 -0.04 22.46 -14.74
C THR A 95 -1.57 22.41 -14.82
N ASP A 96 -2.15 21.26 -15.19
CA ASP A 96 -3.57 20.94 -15.17
C ASP A 96 -4.04 20.65 -13.72
N LYS A 97 -4.47 21.68 -13.01
CA LYS A 97 -5.20 21.54 -11.74
C LYS A 97 -6.65 21.17 -12.08
N PRO A 98 -7.07 19.90 -11.87
CA PRO A 98 -7.76 19.58 -10.61
C PRO A 98 -7.49 18.17 -10.03
N HIS A 99 -6.42 17.47 -10.43
CA HIS A 99 -6.22 16.06 -10.04
C HIS A 99 -5.18 15.86 -8.94
N LEU A 100 -5.45 14.96 -7.98
CA LEU A 100 -4.50 14.58 -6.93
C LEU A 100 -3.25 13.95 -7.53
N ARG A 101 -2.10 14.29 -6.93
CA ARG A 101 -0.81 13.67 -7.25
C ARG A 101 -0.58 12.49 -6.33
N VAL A 102 -0.58 11.30 -6.90
CA VAL A 102 -0.35 10.03 -6.17
C VAL A 102 0.99 9.43 -6.62
N PRO A 103 2.14 9.87 -6.08
CA PRO A 103 3.34 9.06 -6.18
C PRO A 103 3.13 7.74 -5.43
N LEU A 104 3.14 6.66 -6.18
CA LEU A 104 3.20 5.31 -5.62
C LEU A 104 4.63 5.07 -5.12
N LEU A 105 4.88 5.29 -3.82
CA LEU A 105 6.20 5.06 -3.21
C LEU A 105 6.35 3.57 -2.84
N GLN A 106 6.67 2.72 -3.82
CA GLN A 106 6.65 1.27 -3.63
C GLN A 106 7.71 0.66 -2.67
N THR A 107 8.50 1.45 -1.91
CA THR A 107 9.51 0.91 -0.99
C THR A 107 9.69 1.73 0.28
N THR A 108 9.83 0.99 1.38
CA THR A 108 10.49 1.29 2.68
C THR A 108 10.46 2.74 3.16
N THR A 109 9.39 3.44 2.88
CA THR A 109 9.17 4.80 3.34
C THR A 109 8.68 4.68 4.78
N ILE A 110 9.39 5.32 5.70
CA ILE A 110 8.93 5.46 7.08
C ILE A 110 7.89 6.58 7.16
N PRO A 111 6.99 6.59 8.17
CA PRO A 111 5.92 7.58 8.27
C PRO A 111 6.43 9.02 8.15
N ASP A 112 7.61 9.34 8.69
CA ASP A 112 8.24 10.67 8.61
C ASP A 112 8.56 11.11 7.18
N THR A 113 9.07 10.19 6.35
CA THR A 113 9.39 10.49 4.96
C THR A 113 8.10 10.68 4.15
N ALA A 114 7.09 9.84 4.38
CA ALA A 114 5.79 9.98 3.75
C ALA A 114 5.10 11.29 4.15
N GLU A 115 5.20 11.67 5.42
CA GLU A 115 4.71 12.95 5.91
C GLU A 115 5.44 14.13 5.26
N GLY A 116 6.78 14.07 5.14
CA GLY A 116 7.55 15.11 4.45
C GLY A 116 7.12 15.29 2.99
N VAL A 117 6.83 14.19 2.29
CA VAL A 117 6.34 14.20 0.90
C VAL A 117 4.95 14.84 0.79
N VAL A 118 4.03 14.53 1.72
CA VAL A 118 2.67 15.12 1.75
C VAL A 118 2.69 16.58 2.18
N ARG A 119 3.52 16.95 3.16
CA ARG A 119 3.63 18.33 3.67
C ARG A 119 4.29 19.28 2.67
N SER A 120 5.30 18.81 1.94
CA SER A 120 5.97 19.60 0.90
C SER A 120 5.10 19.87 -0.32
N GLY A 121 3.97 19.15 -0.47
CA GLY A 121 3.12 19.23 -1.66
C GLY A 121 3.71 18.51 -2.87
N ALA A 122 4.76 17.71 -2.69
CA ALA A 122 5.28 16.81 -3.72
C ALA A 122 4.24 15.74 -4.10
N ALA A 123 3.38 15.37 -3.14
CA ALA A 123 2.30 14.40 -3.26
C ALA A 123 1.07 14.80 -2.44
N ASP A 124 -0.09 14.30 -2.84
CA ASP A 124 -1.31 14.32 -2.01
C ASP A 124 -1.51 13.00 -1.25
N LEU A 125 -1.03 11.88 -1.81
CA LEU A 125 -1.13 10.52 -1.31
C LEU A 125 0.22 9.79 -1.42
N VAL A 126 0.47 8.82 -0.54
CA VAL A 126 1.68 8.00 -0.56
C VAL A 126 1.32 6.51 -0.60
N GLY A 127 1.81 5.83 -1.64
CA GLY A 127 1.67 4.37 -1.76
C GLY A 127 2.68 3.58 -0.93
N PHE A 128 2.27 2.42 -0.42
CA PHE A 128 3.11 1.42 0.22
C PHE A 128 2.73 0.04 -0.34
N GLY A 129 3.72 -0.80 -0.65
CA GLY A 129 3.49 -2.14 -1.23
C GLY A 129 4.04 -3.25 -0.33
N ARG A 130 5.36 -3.46 -0.38
CA ARG A 130 6.03 -4.57 0.33
C ARG A 130 5.81 -4.56 1.85
N LEU A 131 5.69 -3.38 2.45
CA LEU A 131 5.50 -3.25 3.90
C LEU A 131 4.11 -3.71 4.35
N TYR A 132 3.09 -3.54 3.50
CA TYR A 132 1.74 -4.07 3.72
C TYR A 132 1.68 -5.60 3.63
N ILE A 133 2.69 -6.29 3.07
CA ILE A 133 2.70 -7.76 3.06
C ILE A 133 2.75 -8.27 4.50
N THR A 134 3.73 -7.83 5.28
CA THR A 134 3.96 -8.27 6.66
C THR A 134 3.17 -7.50 7.71
N ASN A 135 2.64 -6.33 7.35
CA ASN A 135 1.87 -5.44 8.22
C ASN A 135 0.50 -5.15 7.60
N PRO A 136 -0.51 -6.01 7.77
CA PRO A 136 -1.84 -5.78 7.20
C PRO A 136 -2.47 -4.44 7.66
N ASP A 137 -2.20 -4.06 8.90
CA ASP A 137 -2.66 -2.85 9.62
C ASP A 137 -1.63 -1.70 9.59
N LEU A 138 -0.87 -1.57 8.50
CA LEU A 138 0.25 -0.61 8.44
C LEU A 138 -0.18 0.84 8.69
N ALA A 139 -1.37 1.24 8.23
CA ALA A 139 -1.86 2.60 8.43
C ALA A 139 -2.09 2.89 9.92
N GLU A 140 -2.70 1.95 10.62
CA GLU A 140 -2.94 1.99 12.05
C GLU A 140 -1.62 1.98 12.82
N ARG A 141 -0.66 1.14 12.42
CA ARG A 141 0.67 1.12 13.05
C ARG A 141 1.38 2.45 12.93
N PHE A 142 1.39 3.04 11.74
CA PHE A 142 2.00 4.36 11.54
C PHE A 142 1.28 5.46 12.31
N GLN A 143 -0.05 5.43 12.36
CA GLN A 143 -0.84 6.44 13.06
C GLN A 143 -0.60 6.40 14.57
N ASN A 144 -0.46 5.21 15.14
CA ASN A 144 -0.30 5.01 16.59
C ASN A 144 1.16 4.82 17.04
N ASP A 145 2.13 5.00 16.13
CA ASP A 145 3.55 4.74 16.39
C ASP A 145 3.82 3.32 16.93
N TRP A 146 3.07 2.33 16.43
CA TRP A 146 3.26 0.93 16.79
C TRP A 146 4.42 0.30 16.02
N PRO A 147 5.07 -0.72 16.59
CA PRO A 147 6.13 -1.46 15.90
C PRO A 147 5.67 -2.01 14.55
N VAL A 148 6.55 -1.93 13.56
CA VAL A 148 6.32 -2.43 12.20
C VAL A 148 7.24 -3.61 11.93
N GLU A 149 6.68 -4.70 11.42
CA GLU A 149 7.43 -5.88 11.04
C GLU A 149 8.29 -5.59 9.79
N PRO A 150 9.50 -6.17 9.71
CA PRO A 150 10.32 -6.05 8.51
C PRO A 150 9.57 -6.59 7.28
N THR A 151 9.98 -6.15 6.08
CA THR A 151 9.43 -6.73 4.85
C THR A 151 9.81 -8.20 4.73
N ALA A 152 8.88 -9.04 4.25
CA ALA A 152 9.16 -10.45 3.98
C ALA A 152 10.30 -10.62 2.96
N GLY A 153 10.92 -11.80 2.92
CA GLY A 153 11.91 -12.11 1.89
C GLY A 153 11.30 -12.20 0.49
N HIS A 154 12.15 -12.11 -0.54
CA HIS A 154 11.72 -12.05 -1.94
C HIS A 154 10.95 -13.31 -2.39
N GLU A 155 11.20 -14.44 -1.73
CA GLU A 155 10.55 -15.73 -1.94
C GLU A 155 9.03 -15.72 -1.66
N VAL A 156 8.55 -14.73 -0.90
CA VAL A 156 7.14 -14.59 -0.49
C VAL A 156 6.32 -13.70 -1.43
N TYR A 157 6.97 -12.86 -2.25
CA TYR A 157 6.27 -11.82 -2.99
C TYR A 157 5.44 -12.37 -4.15
N TYR A 158 6.06 -13.17 -5.03
CA TYR A 158 5.50 -13.58 -6.33
C TYR A 158 5.62 -15.09 -6.57
N ASN A 159 5.12 -15.92 -5.66
CA ASN A 159 5.41 -17.36 -5.70
C ASN A 159 4.17 -18.26 -5.65
N SER A 160 3.54 -18.51 -6.80
CA SER A 160 2.28 -19.27 -6.90
C SER A 160 2.31 -20.65 -6.24
N ALA A 161 3.50 -21.26 -6.08
CA ALA A 161 3.65 -22.54 -5.40
C ALA A 161 3.34 -22.51 -3.89
N LEU A 162 3.28 -21.32 -3.27
CA LEU A 162 2.98 -21.19 -1.84
C LEU A 162 1.49 -21.27 -1.50
N GLY A 163 0.59 -21.15 -2.48
CA GLY A 163 -0.86 -21.08 -2.21
C GLY A 163 -1.18 -19.98 -1.19
N GLY A 164 -2.03 -20.26 -0.19
CA GLY A 164 -2.37 -19.30 0.88
C GLY A 164 -1.22 -18.92 1.82
N LYS A 165 -0.11 -19.68 1.84
CA LYS A 165 0.99 -19.44 2.78
C LYS A 165 1.64 -18.08 2.55
N PHE A 166 1.86 -17.35 3.64
CA PHE A 166 2.42 -16.00 3.70
C PHE A 166 1.63 -14.98 2.85
N TYR A 167 0.35 -15.27 2.62
CA TYR A 167 -0.55 -14.38 1.92
C TYR A 167 -1.44 -13.63 2.92
N ASN A 168 -2.25 -14.37 3.68
CA ASN A 168 -3.15 -13.86 4.73
C ASN A 168 -2.74 -14.27 6.17
N ASP A 169 -1.56 -14.88 6.33
CA ASP A 169 -1.09 -15.40 7.63
C ASP A 169 -0.54 -14.31 8.59
N TYR A 170 -0.40 -13.07 8.13
CA TYR A 170 0.14 -11.98 8.95
C TYR A 170 -0.93 -11.40 9.87
N ALA A 171 -0.64 -11.33 11.16
CA ALA A 171 -1.55 -10.80 12.16
C ALA A 171 -1.50 -9.27 12.23
N THR A 172 -2.64 -8.65 12.57
CA THR A 172 -2.70 -7.25 12.97
C THR A 172 -2.03 -7.06 14.33
N TYR A 173 -1.47 -5.87 14.58
CA TYR A 173 -0.89 -5.56 15.86
C TYR A 173 -1.98 -5.54 16.93
N GLN A 174 -1.82 -6.37 17.96
CA GLN A 174 -2.65 -6.33 19.15
C GLN A 174 -1.90 -5.46 20.17
N ALA A 175 -2.35 -4.23 20.34
CA ALA A 175 -1.89 -3.36 21.42
C ALA A 175 -2.34 -3.98 22.75
N ASN A 176 -1.61 -4.98 23.23
CA ASN A 176 -1.91 -5.62 24.50
C ASN A 176 -1.98 -4.54 25.59
N ASN A 177 -3.03 -4.60 26.42
CA ASN A 177 -3.24 -3.86 27.66
C ASN A 177 -2.04 -3.99 28.61
N LYS A 178 -0.90 -3.38 28.29
CA LYS A 178 0.24 -3.17 29.20
C LYS A 178 0.14 -1.78 29.82
N LEU A 179 -1.00 -1.52 30.43
CA LEU A 179 -1.13 -0.63 31.57
C LEU A 179 -1.50 -1.54 32.74
N GLU A 180 -0.56 -2.35 33.20
CA GLU A 180 -0.50 -2.89 34.57
C GLU A 180 0.77 -3.75 34.70
N GLY A 181 1.63 -3.36 35.64
CA GLY A 181 2.94 -3.95 35.92
C GLY A 181 3.92 -2.91 36.45
#